data_AF-A0A355GZY6-F1
#
_entry.id   AF-A0A355GZY6-F1
#
_cell.length_a   1.000
_cell.length_b   1.000
_cell.length_c   1.000
_cell.angle_alpha   90.00
_cell.angle_beta   90.00
_cell.angle_gamma   90.00
#
_symmetry.space_group_name_H-M   'P 1'
#
loop_
_entity.id
_entity.type
_entity.pdbx_description
1 polymer ?
#
loop_
_entity_poly.entity_id
_entity_poly.type
_entity_poly.pdbx_seq_one_letter_code
_entity_poly.pdbx_strand_id
1 'polypeptide(L)'
;MKSYREAGFSGLSNDQEFGGTGMPETIYRAVMDYFFAAGVAFASYDSLKVGACNLIINHGSEELKKIYVEKMVAGLWGGTMCLT
;
A
#
# COMPACT_ATOMS: atom_id res chain seq x y z
N MET A 1 12.50 2.75 3.93
CA MET A 1 11.56 2.17 2.95
C MET A 1 12.15 1.06 2.08
N LYS A 2 13.43 1.10 1.64
CA LYS A 2 14.01 0.06 0.75
C LYS A 2 13.83 -1.37 1.28
N SER A 3 14.34 -1.67 2.47
CA SER A 3 14.25 -3.02 3.08
C SER A 3 12.81 -3.47 3.34
N TYR A 4 11.91 -2.54 3.65
CA TYR A 4 10.49 -2.82 3.85
C TYR A 4 9.81 -3.29 2.55
N ARG A 5 10.16 -2.67 1.41
CA ARG A 5 9.67 -3.08 0.09
C ARG A 5 10.26 -4.40 -0.37
N GLU A 6 11.57 -4.58 -0.19
CA GLU A 6 12.27 -5.82 -0.54
C GLU A 6 11.76 -7.02 0.27
N ALA A 7 11.31 -6.79 1.50
CA ALA A 7 10.65 -7.79 2.33
C ALA A 7 9.18 -8.06 1.94
N GLY A 8 8.63 -7.34 0.95
CA GLY A 8 7.27 -7.53 0.45
C GLY A 8 6.16 -6.90 1.29
N PHE A 9 6.49 -6.16 2.35
CA PHE A 9 5.47 -5.60 3.25
C PHE A 9 4.58 -4.54 2.60
N SER A 10 5.07 -3.85 1.56
CA SER A 10 4.30 -2.77 0.91
C SER A 10 3.10 -3.25 0.09
N GLY A 11 3.14 -4.50 -0.39
CA GLY A 11 2.05 -5.11 -1.17
C GLY A 11 1.32 -6.21 -0.41
N LEU A 12 1.41 -6.25 0.93
CA LEU A 12 1.05 -7.42 1.71
C LEU A 12 -0.43 -7.82 1.55
N SER A 13 -1.38 -6.90 1.72
CA SER A 13 -2.82 -7.18 1.53
C SER A 13 -3.33 -6.89 0.11
N ASN A 14 -2.50 -6.32 -0.77
CA ASN A 14 -2.91 -6.02 -2.13
C ASN A 14 -3.10 -7.29 -2.95
N ASP A 15 -3.99 -7.21 -3.95
CA ASP A 15 -4.30 -8.33 -4.85
C ASP A 15 -3.06 -8.79 -5.63
N GLN A 16 -2.98 -10.10 -5.88
CA GLN A 16 -1.92 -10.71 -6.68
C GLN A 16 -1.95 -10.21 -8.13
N GLU A 17 -3.12 -9.85 -8.67
CA GLU A 17 -3.25 -9.25 -10.00
C GLU A 17 -2.37 -8.00 -10.14
N PHE A 18 -2.17 -7.25 -9.06
CA PHE A 18 -1.38 -6.01 -9.04
C PHE A 18 0.02 -6.19 -8.46
N GLY A 19 0.49 -7.44 -8.30
CA GLY A 19 1.82 -7.75 -7.73
C GLY A 19 1.87 -7.73 -6.20
N GLY A 20 0.71 -7.73 -5.52
CA GLY A 20 0.62 -7.91 -4.07
C GLY A 20 0.70 -9.37 -3.66
N THR A 21 0.77 -9.63 -2.35
CA THR A 21 0.83 -11.01 -1.84
C THR A 21 -0.54 -11.64 -1.62
N GLY A 22 -1.61 -10.84 -1.58
CA GLY A 22 -2.99 -11.29 -1.37
C GLY A 22 -3.27 -11.81 0.04
N MET A 23 -2.50 -11.38 1.04
CA MET A 23 -2.69 -11.82 2.42
C MET A 23 -4.00 -11.26 3.00
N PRO A 24 -4.66 -11.99 3.91
CA PRO A 24 -5.84 -11.48 4.60
C PRO A 24 -5.55 -10.17 5.34
N GLU A 25 -6.53 -9.25 5.35
CA GLU A 25 -6.43 -7.95 6.03
C GLU A 25 -6.08 -8.10 7.52
N THR A 26 -6.53 -9.16 8.18
CA THR A 26 -6.18 -9.47 9.57
C THR A 26 -4.69 -9.69 9.79
N ILE A 27 -4.01 -10.37 8.85
CA ILE A 27 -2.55 -10.56 8.88
C ILE A 27 -1.85 -9.24 8.61
N TYR A 28 -2.31 -8.48 7.62
CA TYR A 28 -1.76 -7.15 7.35
C TYR A 28 -1.86 -6.23 8.57
N ARG A 29 -2.99 -6.22 9.27
CA ARG A 29 -3.16 -5.41 10.49
C ARG A 29 -2.20 -5.82 11.60
N ALA A 30 -2.02 -7.12 11.83
CA ALA A 30 -1.08 -7.62 12.84
C ALA A 30 0.37 -7.22 12.51
N VAL A 31 0.78 -7.33 11.24
CA VAL A 31 2.12 -6.91 10.79
C VAL A 31 2.30 -5.39 10.93
N MET A 32 1.30 -4.62 10.53
CA MET A 32 1.36 -3.15 10.61
C MET A 32 1.43 -2.64 12.05
N ASP A 33 0.84 -3.33 13.01
CA ASP A 33 0.88 -2.93 14.42
C ASP A 33 2.32 -2.81 14.94
N TYR A 34 3.20 -3.75 14.57
CA TYR A 34 4.64 -3.67 14.88
C TYR A 34 5.30 -2.42 14.28
N PHE A 35 4.96 -2.06 13.04
CA PHE A 35 5.53 -0.88 12.39
C PHE A 35 4.99 0.43 12.98
N PHE A 36 3.71 0.47 13.36
CA PHE A 36 3.13 1.62 14.06
C PHE A 36 3.75 1.80 15.44
N ALA A 37 3.98 0.71 16.19
CA ALA A 37 4.67 0.73 17.48
C ALA A 37 6.12 1.21 17.36
N ALA A 38 6.82 0.81 16.30
CA ALA A 38 8.20 1.23 16.04
C ALA A 38 8.30 2.68 15.55
N GLY A 39 7.33 3.17 14.78
CA GLY A 39 7.34 4.54 14.26
C GLY A 39 6.12 4.88 13.41
N VAL A 40 5.20 5.65 13.98
CA VAL A 40 3.98 6.12 13.31
C VAL A 40 4.28 6.89 12.02
N ALA A 41 5.30 7.76 12.02
CA ALA A 41 5.66 8.53 10.83
C ALA A 41 6.06 7.61 9.65
N PHE A 42 6.81 6.55 9.93
CA PHE A 42 7.21 5.56 8.92
C PHE A 42 6.00 4.76 8.42
N ALA A 43 5.19 4.22 9.35
CA ALA A 43 4.01 3.42 9.02
C ALA A 43 2.95 4.20 8.23
N SER A 44 2.82 5.51 8.50
CA SER A 44 1.89 6.39 7.78
C SER A 44 2.21 6.53 6.29
N TYR A 45 3.48 6.48 5.88
CA TYR A 45 3.83 6.53 4.46
C TYR A 45 3.27 5.34 3.67
N ASP A 46 3.25 4.15 4.27
CA ASP A 46 2.69 2.97 3.62
C ASP A 46 1.15 2.95 3.74
N SER A 47 0.60 3.23 4.92
CA SER A 47 -0.85 3.14 5.14
C SER A 47 -1.65 4.15 4.30
N LEU A 48 -1.16 5.38 4.14
CA LEU A 48 -1.80 6.40 3.30
C LEU A 48 -1.75 6.02 1.82
N LYS A 49 -0.63 5.43 1.38
CA LYS A 49 -0.50 4.86 0.04
C LYS A 49 -1.53 3.76 -0.20
N VAL A 50 -1.77 2.86 0.77
CA VAL A 50 -2.79 1.80 0.61
C VAL A 50 -4.18 2.42 0.39
N GLY A 51 -4.57 3.40 1.20
CA GLY A 51 -5.85 4.09 1.05
C GLY A 51 -6.01 4.76 -0.33
N ALA A 52 -4.99 5.50 -0.77
CA ALA A 52 -4.99 6.13 -2.09
C ALA A 52 -5.02 5.12 -3.25
N CYS A 53 -4.27 4.01 -3.13
CA CYS A 53 -4.26 2.94 -4.12
C CYS A 53 -5.64 2.28 -4.25
N ASN A 54 -6.30 1.99 -3.13
CA ASN A 54 -7.64 1.41 -3.11
C ASN A 54 -8.68 2.32 -3.77
N LEU A 55 -8.57 3.64 -3.65
CA LEU A 55 -9.44 4.57 -4.36
C LEU A 55 -9.28 4.44 -5.89
N ILE A 56 -8.05 4.34 -6.39
CA ILE A 56 -7.78 4.17 -7.82
C ILE A 56 -8.30 2.80 -8.31
N ILE A 57 -8.11 1.73 -7.54
CA ILE A 57 -8.60 0.39 -7.90
C ILE A 57 -10.12 0.38 -8.03
N ASN A 58 -10.83 0.99 -7.07
CA ASN A 58 -12.29 0.93 -7.02
C ASN A 58 -12.99 1.96 -7.92
N HIS A 59 -12.36 3.13 -8.15
CA HIS A 59 -13.02 4.27 -8.80
C HIS A 59 -12.23 4.88 -9.97
N GLY A 60 -10.98 4.49 -10.16
CA GLY A 60 -10.17 4.97 -11.28
C GLY A 60 -10.58 4.34 -12.61
N SER A 61 -10.30 5.03 -13.71
CA SER A 61 -10.38 4.42 -15.05
C SER A 61 -9.33 3.33 -15.22
N GLU A 62 -9.52 2.44 -16.20
CA GLU A 62 -8.54 1.39 -16.52
C GLU A 62 -7.16 1.95 -16.89
N GLU A 63 -7.12 3.14 -17.49
CA GLU A 63 -5.87 3.84 -17.78
C GLU A 63 -5.15 4.26 -16.49
N LEU A 64 -5.87 4.85 -15.52
CA LEU A 64 -5.29 5.21 -14.22
C LEU A 64 -4.79 3.96 -13.48
N LYS A 65 -5.56 2.87 -13.48
CA LYS A 65 -5.15 1.63 -12.81
C LYS A 65 -3.81 1.13 -13.36
N LYS A 66 -3.66 1.07 -14.68
CA LYS A 66 -2.42 0.65 -15.35
C LYS A 66 -1.21 1.55 -15.06
N ILE A 67 -1.43 2.85 -14.86
CA ILE A 67 -0.33 3.80 -14.60
C ILE A 67 0.14 3.73 -13.15
N TYR A 68 -0.79 3.65 -12.21
CA TYR A 68 -0.52 3.92 -10.80
C TYR A 68 -0.45 2.67 -9.92
N VAL A 69 -1.35 1.70 -10.13
CA VAL A 69 -1.62 0.67 -9.11
C VAL A 69 -0.39 -0.21 -8.87
N GLU A 70 0.24 -0.76 -9.91
CA GLU A 70 1.41 -1.63 -9.76
C GLU A 70 2.58 -0.92 -9.05
N LYS A 71 2.83 0.36 -9.38
CA LYS A 71 3.90 1.16 -8.75
C LYS A 71 3.60 1.50 -7.30
N MET A 72 2.32 1.71 -6.96
CA MET A 72 1.89 1.93 -5.59
C MET A 72 2.01 0.62 -4.80
N VAL A 73 1.50 -0.50 -5.30
CA VAL A 73 1.60 -1.82 -4.64
C VAL A 73 3.06 -2.23 -4.37
N ALA A 74 3.96 -1.96 -5.32
CA ALA A 74 5.40 -2.19 -5.14
C ALA A 74 6.08 -1.22 -4.14
N GLY A 75 5.36 -0.23 -3.61
CA GLY A 75 5.88 0.82 -2.73
C GLY A 75 6.83 1.80 -3.42
N LEU A 76 6.84 1.86 -4.75
CA LEU A 76 7.66 2.82 -5.50
C LEU A 76 7.08 4.22 -5.37
N TRP A 77 5.75 4.32 -5.42
CA TRP A 77 5.02 5.58 -5.33
C TRP A 77 4.18 5.61 -4.04
N GLY A 78 4.18 6.76 -3.36
CA GLY A 78 3.33 7.01 -2.21
C GLY A 78 1.94 7.51 -2.61
N GLY A 79 1.10 7.79 -1.62
CA GLY A 79 -0.21 8.41 -1.80
C GLY A 79 -0.63 9.15 -0.55
N THR A 80 -1.48 10.16 -0.71
CA THR A 80 -2.03 10.96 0.39
C THR A 80 -3.40 11.52 0.00
N MET A 81 -4.15 11.99 0.99
CA MET A 81 -5.43 12.67 0.80
C MET A 81 -5.27 14.16 1.16
N CYS A 82 -5.45 15.04 0.18
CA CYS A 82 -5.39 16.50 0.37
C CYS A 82 -6.81 17.08 0.45
N LEU A 83 -7.42 17.03 1.64
CA LEU A 83 -8.85 17.33 1.83
C LEU A 83 -9.13 18.63 2.62
N THR A 84 -8.11 19.21 3.24
CA THR A 84 -8.20 20.41 4.09
C THR A 84 -7.90 21.68 3.32
#